data_AF-A0A7C8UL26-F1
#
_entry.id   AF-A0A7C8UL26-F1
#
_cell.length_a   1.000
_cell.length_b   1.000
_cell.length_c   1.000
_cell.angle_alpha   90.00
_cell.angle_beta   90.00
_cell.angle_gamma   90.00
#
_symmetry.space_group_name_H-M   'P 1'
#
loop_
_entity.id
_entity.type
_entity.pdbx_description
1 polymer ?
#
loop_
_entity_poly.entity_id
_entity_poly.type
_entity_poly.pdbx_seq_one_letter_code
_entity_poly.pdbx_strand_id
1 'polypeptide(L)'
;MPNLVLGPDARTPTKVPNPNIEESSKAMKHLPLPPQHLQHLQILSHEISNLHRVKTSLPSTHPVLEEDFDPDIVIKPILSTYYHQFSRLFDGKEHSNMWIGFNSALLKVWEWGDVEMAVDGFWDTVEEYFAVKKEDRIITTNSKPKSKESARMSEVVSYPLSEGHVYRE
;
A
#
# COMPACT_ATOMS: atom_id res chain seq x y z
N MET A 1 40.52 39.48 -62.09
CA MET A 1 39.26 39.49 -61.31
C MET A 1 39.01 38.09 -60.77
N PRO A 2 38.45 37.86 -59.57
CA PRO A 2 38.29 38.73 -58.39
C PRO A 2 38.90 38.14 -57.08
N ASN A 3 38.92 38.97 -56.03
CA ASN A 3 39.16 38.64 -54.62
C ASN A 3 38.08 37.69 -54.05
N LEU A 4 38.45 36.75 -53.18
CA LEU A 4 37.57 36.22 -52.13
C LEU A 4 38.36 35.91 -50.84
N VAL A 5 38.48 36.97 -50.03
CA VAL A 5 38.19 37.02 -48.58
C VAL A 5 38.57 35.80 -47.73
N LEU A 6 39.57 35.98 -46.86
CA LEU A 6 39.71 35.23 -45.61
C LEU A 6 38.43 35.38 -44.77
N GLY A 7 37.65 34.31 -44.66
CA GLY A 7 36.60 34.19 -43.66
C GLY A 7 37.21 33.89 -42.28
N PRO A 8 36.65 34.43 -41.18
CA PRO A 8 37.17 34.20 -39.86
C PRO A 8 36.85 32.78 -39.39
N ASP A 9 37.84 32.18 -38.72
CA ASP A 9 37.79 31.02 -37.83
C ASP A 9 36.57 30.10 -37.96
N ALA A 10 36.82 28.90 -38.50
CA ALA A 10 35.97 27.75 -38.28
C ALA A 10 35.79 27.57 -36.77
N ARG A 11 34.64 28.03 -36.25
CA ARG A 11 34.19 27.72 -34.90
C ARG A 11 34.18 26.21 -34.75
N THR A 12 35.16 25.68 -34.03
CA THR A 12 35.07 24.36 -33.41
C THR A 12 33.70 24.25 -32.73
N PRO A 13 32.93 23.18 -32.94
CA PRO A 13 31.68 23.00 -32.22
C PRO A 13 32.03 22.96 -30.75
N THR A 14 31.66 24.01 -30.02
CA THR A 14 31.75 24.05 -28.57
C THR A 14 30.89 22.89 -28.08
N LYS A 15 31.55 21.79 -27.71
CA LYS A 15 30.92 20.69 -27.01
C LYS A 15 30.47 21.26 -25.68
N VAL A 16 29.24 21.78 -25.64
CA VAL A 16 28.56 22.13 -24.40
C VAL A 16 28.60 20.84 -23.56
N PRO A 17 29.27 20.82 -22.40
CA PRO A 17 29.16 19.67 -21.52
C PRO A 17 27.67 19.61 -21.17
N ASN A 18 26.96 18.59 -21.66
CA ASN A 18 25.60 18.34 -21.22
C ASN A 18 25.75 17.75 -19.80
N PRO A 19 25.53 18.52 -18.72
CA PRO A 19 25.93 18.07 -17.39
C PRO A 19 24.94 17.07 -16.81
N ASN A 20 23.86 16.70 -17.52
CA ASN A 20 22.65 16.32 -16.81
C ASN A 20 21.87 15.13 -17.38
N ILE A 21 22.53 14.19 -18.07
CA ILE A 21 21.83 12.94 -18.47
C ILE A 21 21.88 11.91 -17.34
N GLU A 22 23.01 11.79 -16.62
CA GLU A 22 23.13 10.82 -15.53
C GLU A 22 22.48 11.31 -14.23
N GLU A 23 22.51 12.61 -13.93
CA GLU A 23 21.86 13.19 -12.73
C GLU A 23 20.31 13.15 -12.84
N SER A 24 19.74 13.40 -14.02
CA SER A 24 18.28 13.31 -14.21
C SER A 24 17.72 11.90 -14.00
N SER A 25 18.51 10.86 -14.27
CA SER A 25 18.10 9.45 -14.08
C SER A 25 18.12 9.00 -12.62
N LYS A 26 18.93 9.65 -11.77
CA LYS A 26 18.97 9.42 -10.32
C LYS A 26 18.04 10.32 -9.53
N ALA A 27 17.68 11.50 -10.06
CA ALA A 27 16.86 12.50 -9.37
C ALA A 27 15.36 12.18 -9.27
N MET A 28 14.86 11.16 -9.97
CA MET A 28 13.44 10.78 -9.95
C MET A 28 13.09 9.68 -8.92
N LYS A 29 14.01 9.32 -8.01
CA LYS A 29 13.66 8.40 -6.94
C LYS A 29 12.94 9.15 -5.82
N HIS A 30 11.71 8.75 -5.56
CA HIS A 30 10.84 9.20 -4.49
C HIS A 30 10.10 10.52 -4.76
N LEU A 31 9.22 10.50 -5.77
CA LEU A 31 8.22 11.56 -5.94
C LEU A 31 7.30 11.63 -4.71
N PRO A 32 6.84 12.83 -4.32
CA PRO A 32 5.84 12.94 -3.27
C PRO A 32 4.55 12.26 -3.73
N LEU A 33 4.02 11.35 -2.90
CA LEU A 33 2.79 10.64 -3.19
C LEU A 33 1.57 11.56 -2.97
N PRO A 34 0.75 11.84 -4.00
CA PRO A 34 -0.43 12.68 -3.81
C PRO A 34 -1.44 12.01 -2.86
N PRO A 35 -2.20 12.77 -2.05
CA PRO A 35 -3.10 12.19 -1.04
C PRO A 35 -4.14 11.22 -1.62
N GLN A 36 -4.66 11.50 -2.82
CA GLN A 36 -5.62 10.61 -3.50
C GLN A 36 -4.98 9.28 -3.92
N HIS A 37 -3.69 9.30 -4.28
CA HIS A 37 -2.94 8.09 -4.65
C HIS A 37 -2.67 7.26 -3.40
N LEU A 38 -2.23 7.91 -2.32
CA LEU A 38 -2.03 7.26 -1.02
C LEU A 38 -3.32 6.60 -0.52
N GLN A 39 -4.44 7.31 -0.55
CA GLN A 39 -5.74 6.75 -0.14
C GLN A 39 -6.11 5.52 -0.97
N HIS A 40 -5.87 5.55 -2.28
CA HIS A 40 -6.15 4.40 -3.13
C HIS A 40 -5.24 3.20 -2.82
N LEU A 41 -3.93 3.43 -2.60
CA LEU A 41 -2.99 2.38 -2.20
C LEU A 41 -3.34 1.78 -0.82
N GLN A 42 -3.83 2.59 0.11
CA GLN A 42 -4.36 2.12 1.40
C GLN A 42 -5.59 1.23 1.21
N ILE A 43 -6.49 1.56 0.26
CA ILE A 43 -7.63 0.69 -0.08
C ILE A 43 -7.13 -0.64 -0.63
N LEU A 44 -6.18 -0.64 -1.56
CA LEU A 44 -5.61 -1.88 -2.10
C LEU A 44 -4.98 -2.74 -1.01
N SER A 45 -4.20 -2.13 -0.13
CA SER A 45 -3.58 -2.86 0.98
C SER A 45 -4.62 -3.39 2.00
N HIS A 46 -5.78 -2.74 2.11
CA HIS A 46 -6.90 -3.25 2.90
C HIS A 46 -7.52 -4.50 2.27
N GLU A 47 -7.64 -4.53 0.94
CA GLU A 47 -8.10 -5.72 0.21
C GLU A 47 -7.14 -6.91 0.37
N ILE A 48 -5.83 -6.68 0.34
CA ILE A 48 -4.82 -7.73 0.67
C ILE A 48 -5.12 -8.30 2.07
N SER A 49 -5.37 -7.42 3.04
CA SER A 49 -5.66 -7.82 4.42
C SER A 49 -6.99 -8.58 4.56
N ASN A 50 -8.00 -8.19 3.79
CA ASN A 50 -9.32 -8.82 3.82
C ASN A 50 -9.36 -10.17 3.11
N LEU A 51 -8.49 -10.39 2.12
CA LEU A 51 -8.47 -11.64 1.35
C LEU A 51 -8.31 -12.87 2.24
N HIS A 52 -7.49 -12.80 3.29
CA HIS A 52 -7.36 -13.90 4.25
C HIS A 52 -8.69 -14.23 4.93
N ARG A 53 -9.47 -13.21 5.33
CA ARG A 53 -10.81 -13.42 5.92
C ARG A 53 -11.76 -14.06 4.93
N VAL A 54 -11.76 -13.58 3.68
CA VAL A 54 -12.57 -14.15 2.59
C VAL A 54 -12.23 -15.62 2.41
N LYS A 55 -10.94 -15.97 2.28
CA LYS A 55 -10.47 -17.35 2.17
C LYS A 55 -10.96 -18.23 3.32
N THR A 56 -10.81 -17.77 4.58
CA THR A 56 -11.26 -18.53 5.76
C THR A 56 -12.78 -18.68 5.90
N SER A 57 -13.55 -17.82 5.22
CA SER A 57 -15.02 -17.85 5.23
C SER A 57 -15.63 -18.70 4.12
N LEU A 58 -14.81 -19.15 3.17
CA LEU A 58 -15.28 -20.05 2.12
C LEU A 58 -15.74 -21.37 2.76
N PRO A 59 -16.91 -21.90 2.37
CA PRO A 59 -17.37 -23.16 2.90
C PRO A 59 -16.33 -24.23 2.57
N SER A 60 -15.87 -24.97 3.58
CA SER A 60 -15.06 -26.16 3.37
C SER A 60 -15.86 -27.11 2.50
N THR A 61 -15.50 -27.23 1.23
CA THR A 61 -16.01 -28.30 0.38
C THR A 61 -15.66 -29.63 1.06
N HIS A 62 -16.63 -30.55 1.04
CA HIS A 62 -16.68 -31.81 1.80
C HIS A 62 -15.38 -32.66 1.77
N PRO A 63 -15.18 -33.56 2.76
CA PRO A 63 -13.88 -34.17 3.10
C PRO A 63 -13.37 -35.27 2.15
N VAL A 64 -13.64 -35.20 0.84
CA VAL A 64 -13.21 -36.24 -0.12
C VAL A 64 -12.56 -35.69 -1.39
N LEU A 65 -12.57 -34.37 -1.63
CA LEU A 65 -11.82 -33.77 -2.73
C LEU A 65 -11.21 -32.46 -2.22
N GLU A 66 -9.89 -32.45 -2.04
CA GLU A 66 -9.08 -31.24 -1.93
C GLU A 66 -9.14 -30.48 -3.26
N GLU A 67 -10.30 -29.94 -3.61
CA GLU A 67 -10.41 -28.92 -4.65
C GLU A 67 -10.09 -27.59 -3.96
N ASP A 68 -8.80 -27.23 -3.99
CA ASP A 68 -8.37 -25.86 -3.75
C ASP A 68 -9.27 -24.94 -4.59
N PHE A 69 -9.96 -24.00 -3.93
CA PHE A 69 -10.70 -22.98 -4.65
C PHE A 69 -9.75 -22.31 -5.66
N ASP A 70 -10.20 -22.15 -6.90
CA ASP A 70 -9.41 -21.48 -7.92
C ASP A 70 -9.18 -20.01 -7.48
N PRO A 71 -7.91 -19.57 -7.28
CA PRO A 71 -7.60 -18.19 -6.91
C PRO A 71 -8.27 -17.18 -7.83
N ASP A 72 -8.46 -17.53 -9.10
CA ASP A 72 -9.05 -16.65 -10.09
C ASP A 72 -10.51 -16.30 -9.78
N ILE A 73 -11.26 -17.16 -9.08
CA ILE A 73 -12.66 -16.90 -8.71
C ILE A 73 -12.74 -15.76 -7.68
N VAL A 74 -11.73 -15.62 -6.82
CA VAL A 74 -11.72 -14.63 -5.74
C VAL A 74 -10.88 -13.40 -6.10
N ILE A 75 -9.72 -13.60 -6.73
CA ILE A 75 -8.75 -12.53 -7.02
C ILE A 75 -9.15 -11.71 -8.26
N LYS A 76 -9.64 -12.33 -9.34
CA LYS A 76 -10.00 -11.58 -10.56
C LYS A 76 -11.07 -10.50 -10.31
N PRO A 77 -12.14 -10.76 -9.53
CA PRO A 77 -13.10 -9.72 -9.18
C PRO A 77 -12.48 -8.53 -8.44
N ILE A 78 -11.55 -8.78 -7.51
CA ILE A 78 -10.82 -7.73 -6.78
C ILE A 78 -10.01 -6.90 -7.78
N LEU A 79 -9.19 -7.55 -8.61
CA LEU A 79 -8.39 -6.86 -9.63
C LEU A 79 -9.26 -6.02 -10.57
N SER A 80 -10.35 -6.58 -11.08
CA SER A 80 -11.26 -5.86 -11.99
C SER A 80 -11.93 -4.65 -11.33
N THR A 81 -12.21 -4.73 -10.03
CA THR A 81 -12.88 -3.64 -9.28
C THR A 81 -11.99 -2.41 -9.19
N TYR A 82 -10.69 -2.57 -8.96
CA TYR A 82 -9.79 -1.44 -8.70
C TYR A 82 -8.97 -0.99 -9.90
N TYR A 83 -8.82 -1.83 -10.93
CA TYR A 83 -7.92 -1.56 -12.07
C TYR A 83 -8.17 -0.19 -12.73
N HIS A 84 -9.43 0.15 -13.03
CA HIS A 84 -9.75 1.40 -13.72
C HIS A 84 -9.43 2.65 -12.90
N GLN A 85 -9.61 2.60 -11.59
CA GLN A 85 -9.26 3.74 -10.73
C GLN A 85 -7.74 3.83 -10.58
N PHE A 86 -7.09 2.69 -10.41
CA PHE A 86 -5.65 2.58 -10.30
C PHE A 86 -4.95 3.13 -11.56
N SER A 87 -5.38 2.71 -12.76
CA SER A 87 -4.84 3.17 -14.05
C SER A 87 -5.06 4.64 -14.35
N ARG A 88 -6.02 5.28 -13.67
CA ARG A 88 -6.26 6.72 -13.81
C ARG A 88 -5.39 7.55 -12.87
N LEU A 89 -5.04 7.00 -11.71
CA LEU A 89 -4.21 7.68 -10.72
C LEU A 89 -2.73 7.55 -11.06
N PHE A 90 -2.30 6.37 -11.50
CA PHE A 90 -0.90 6.10 -11.80
C PHE A 90 -0.72 6.01 -13.32
N ASP A 91 0.19 6.82 -13.87
CA ASP A 91 0.50 6.84 -15.31
C ASP A 91 1.83 6.10 -15.60
N GLY A 92 1.98 5.64 -16.83
CA GLY A 92 3.24 5.10 -17.35
C GLY A 92 3.67 3.75 -16.77
N LYS A 93 4.98 3.59 -16.58
CA LYS A 93 5.62 2.32 -16.21
C LYS A 93 5.38 1.93 -14.74
N GLU A 94 5.21 2.93 -13.89
CA GLU A 94 4.99 2.80 -12.44
C GLU A 94 3.68 2.07 -12.16
N HIS A 95 2.62 2.44 -12.89
CA HIS A 95 1.32 1.76 -12.89
C HIS A 95 1.48 0.25 -13.05
N SER A 96 2.15 -0.19 -14.11
CA SER A 96 2.23 -1.63 -14.43
C SER A 96 2.96 -2.40 -13.33
N ASN A 97 4.04 -1.85 -12.79
CA ASN A 97 4.83 -2.51 -11.75
C ASN A 97 4.11 -2.56 -10.41
N MET A 98 3.49 -1.46 -9.98
CA MET A 98 2.70 -1.43 -8.75
C MET A 98 1.45 -2.31 -8.86
N TRP A 99 0.82 -2.40 -10.03
CA TRP A 99 -0.30 -3.31 -10.27
C TRP A 99 0.12 -4.79 -10.19
N ILE A 100 1.28 -5.12 -10.75
CA ILE A 100 1.88 -6.46 -10.61
C ILE A 100 2.18 -6.75 -9.14
N GLY A 101 2.73 -5.79 -8.39
CA GLY A 101 2.96 -5.91 -6.96
C GLY A 101 1.68 -6.18 -6.17
N PHE A 102 0.59 -5.47 -6.48
CA PHE A 102 -0.72 -5.71 -5.88
C PHE A 102 -1.25 -7.12 -6.17
N ASN A 103 -1.22 -7.56 -7.43
CA ASN A 103 -1.64 -8.91 -7.80
C ASN A 103 -0.80 -9.99 -7.11
N SER A 104 0.53 -9.82 -7.08
CA SER A 104 1.43 -10.74 -6.40
C SER A 104 1.15 -10.84 -4.90
N ALA A 105 0.77 -9.74 -4.24
CA ALA A 105 0.42 -9.74 -2.84
C ALA A 105 -0.89 -10.51 -2.57
N LEU A 106 -1.92 -10.34 -3.42
CA LEU A 106 -3.16 -11.11 -3.33
C LEU A 106 -2.88 -12.63 -3.48
N LEU A 107 -2.08 -13.01 -4.49
CA LEU A 107 -1.68 -14.40 -4.69
C LEU A 107 -0.91 -14.96 -3.49
N LYS A 108 0.00 -14.18 -2.89
CA LYS A 108 0.75 -14.60 -1.72
C LYS A 108 -0.12 -14.86 -0.50
N VAL A 109 -1.12 -14.00 -0.25
CA VAL A 109 -2.11 -14.25 0.82
C VAL A 109 -2.94 -15.49 0.49
N TRP A 110 -3.31 -15.67 -0.78
CA TRP A 110 -4.08 -16.84 -1.20
C TRP A 110 -3.30 -18.13 -1.01
N GLU A 111 -2.05 -18.19 -1.44
CA GLU A 111 -1.25 -19.41 -1.38
C GLU A 111 -0.76 -19.71 0.03
N TRP A 112 -0.21 -18.70 0.73
CA TRP A 112 0.57 -18.93 1.96
C TRP A 112 -0.11 -18.40 3.22
N GLY A 113 -1.20 -17.64 3.09
CA GLY A 113 -1.90 -17.05 4.24
C GLY A 113 -1.14 -15.93 4.95
N ASP A 114 0.03 -15.53 4.43
CA ASP A 114 0.91 -14.54 5.06
C ASP A 114 0.50 -13.12 4.66
N VAL A 115 -0.40 -12.53 5.45
CA VAL A 115 -0.92 -11.17 5.23
C VAL A 115 0.13 -10.10 5.46
N GLU A 116 0.93 -10.23 6.52
CA GLU A 116 1.92 -9.21 6.90
C GLU A 116 2.98 -9.08 5.81
N MET A 117 3.55 -10.21 5.37
CA MET A 117 4.58 -10.22 4.34
C MET A 117 4.03 -9.81 2.95
N ALA A 118 2.76 -10.06 2.66
CA ALA A 118 2.12 -9.62 1.42
C ALA A 118 1.88 -8.11 1.40
N VAL A 119 1.40 -7.54 2.52
CA VAL A 119 1.20 -6.09 2.67
C VAL A 119 2.54 -5.36 2.61
N ASP A 120 3.57 -5.86 3.30
CA ASP A 120 4.91 -5.26 3.26
C ASP A 120 5.49 -5.29 1.84
N GLY A 121 5.44 -6.43 1.15
CA GLY A 121 5.93 -6.53 -0.23
C GLY A 121 5.21 -5.61 -1.22
N PHE A 122 3.91 -5.37 -1.02
CA PHE A 122 3.16 -4.39 -1.80
C PHE A 122 3.68 -2.97 -1.55
N TRP A 123 3.86 -2.56 -0.29
CA TRP A 123 4.38 -1.23 0.03
C TRP A 123 5.84 -1.03 -0.36
N ASP A 124 6.67 -2.08 -0.30
CA ASP A 124 8.03 -2.04 -0.82
C ASP A 124 8.04 -1.75 -2.33
N THR A 125 7.08 -2.32 -3.09
CA THR A 125 6.90 -2.01 -4.51
C THR A 125 6.51 -0.54 -4.73
N VAL A 126 5.66 0.04 -3.87
CA VAL A 126 5.28 1.46 -3.94
C VAL A 126 6.48 2.37 -3.66
N GLU A 127 7.32 2.00 -2.70
CA GLU A 127 8.49 2.78 -2.28
C GLU A 127 9.64 2.80 -3.29
N GLU A 128 9.63 1.90 -4.27
CA GLU A 128 10.50 2.00 -5.44
C GLU A 128 10.24 3.29 -6.25
N TYR A 129 9.02 3.82 -6.20
CA TYR A 129 8.56 4.95 -7.01
C TYR A 129 8.28 6.21 -6.18
N PHE A 130 7.71 6.05 -4.98
CA PHE A 130 7.25 7.18 -4.15
C PHE A 130 7.95 7.26 -2.79
N ALA A 131 8.02 8.48 -2.24
CA ALA A 131 8.35 8.69 -0.82
C ALA A 131 7.11 8.39 0.03
N VAL A 132 7.08 7.25 0.72
CA VAL A 132 6.00 6.89 1.64
C VAL A 132 6.55 6.75 3.06
N LYS A 133 5.85 7.32 4.05
CA LYS A 133 6.22 7.12 5.45
C LYS A 133 5.55 5.85 5.97
N LYS A 134 6.19 5.16 6.93
CA LYS A 134 5.63 3.92 7.49
C LYS A 134 4.24 4.11 8.11
N GLU A 135 3.97 5.30 8.66
CA GLU A 135 2.68 5.64 9.25
C GLU A 135 1.55 5.73 8.21
N ASP A 136 1.91 6.09 6.98
CA ASP A 136 0.97 6.21 5.85
C ASP A 136 0.58 4.82 5.30
N ARG A 137 1.35 3.77 5.62
CA ARG A 137 1.05 2.37 5.26
C ARG A 137 -0.05 1.76 6.13
N ILE A 138 -0.39 2.37 7.27
CA ILE A 138 -1.25 1.75 8.29
C ILE A 138 -2.70 1.74 7.85
N ILE A 139 -3.19 0.53 7.57
CA ILE A 139 -4.62 0.24 7.58
C ILE A 139 -4.97 -0.12 9.02
N THR A 140 -5.91 0.61 9.60
CA THR A 140 -6.62 0.17 10.79
C THR A 140 -7.39 -1.10 10.47
N THR A 141 -6.67 -2.22 10.37
CA THR A 141 -7.23 -3.49 10.77
C THR A 141 -7.74 -3.27 12.19
N ASN A 142 -8.93 -3.76 12.52
CA ASN A 142 -9.45 -3.74 13.89
C ASN A 142 -8.59 -4.63 14.83
N SER A 143 -7.28 -4.42 14.86
CA SER A 143 -6.47 -4.64 16.03
C SER A 143 -7.05 -3.71 17.09
N LYS A 144 -7.80 -4.27 18.05
CA LYS A 144 -8.06 -3.60 19.33
C LYS A 144 -6.77 -2.86 19.70
N PRO A 145 -6.82 -1.54 19.99
CA PRO A 145 -5.63 -0.89 20.49
C PRO A 145 -5.16 -1.73 21.67
N LYS A 146 -3.89 -2.19 21.63
CA LYS A 146 -3.23 -2.64 22.85
C LYS A 146 -3.31 -1.44 23.77
N SER A 147 -4.28 -1.48 24.68
CA SER A 147 -4.43 -0.53 25.76
C SER A 147 -3.08 -0.48 26.43
N LYS A 148 -2.35 0.61 26.20
CA LYS A 148 -1.22 0.95 27.05
C LYS A 148 -1.85 1.13 28.41
N GLU A 149 -1.58 0.14 29.25
CA GLU A 149 -1.77 0.13 30.69
C GLU A 149 -1.25 1.44 31.26
N SER A 150 -2.11 2.47 31.25
CA SER A 150 -1.92 3.66 32.05
C SER A 150 -2.53 3.34 33.39
N ALA A 151 -1.74 2.65 34.21
CA ALA A 151 -1.93 2.56 35.64
C ALA A 151 -2.07 3.99 36.22
N ARG A 152 -3.31 4.44 36.34
CA ARG A 152 -3.69 5.52 37.25
C ARG A 152 -4.88 4.97 38.03
N MET A 153 -4.58 4.61 39.27
CA MET A 153 -5.53 4.20 40.29
C MET A 153 -6.72 5.18 40.28
N SER A 154 -7.89 4.70 39.85
CA SER A 154 -9.14 5.31 40.26
C SER A 154 -9.40 4.86 41.69
N GLU A 155 -9.10 5.78 42.60
CA GLU A 155 -9.51 5.76 43.99
C GLU A 155 -11.02 5.45 44.07
N VAL A 156 -11.34 4.28 44.63
CA VAL A 156 -12.71 3.84 44.86
C VAL A 156 -13.27 4.69 46.00
N VAL A 157 -13.99 5.76 45.65
CA VAL A 157 -14.83 6.49 46.60
C VAL A 157 -16.00 5.58 46.97
N SER A 158 -15.90 4.96 48.15
CA SER A 158 -16.98 4.18 48.75
C SER A 158 -18.01 5.13 49.38
N TYR A 159 -19.26 5.06 48.94
CA TYR A 159 -20.38 5.67 49.64
C TYR A 159 -21.02 4.66 50.61
N PRO A 160 -21.31 5.02 51.88
CA PRO A 160 -21.96 4.12 52.82
C PRO A 160 -23.45 3.94 52.48
N LEU A 161 -23.87 2.68 52.40
CA LEU A 161 -25.28 2.25 52.35
C LEU A 161 -25.99 2.67 53.64
N SER A 162 -27.01 3.51 53.53
CA SER A 162 -27.92 3.81 54.63
C SER A 162 -28.84 2.60 54.91
N GLU A 163 -28.83 2.15 56.16
CA GLU A 163 -29.77 1.17 56.71
C GLU A 163 -31.21 1.70 56.63
N GLY A 164 -32.15 0.86 56.21
CA GLY A 164 -33.54 1.28 56.02
C GLY A 164 -34.53 0.13 55.85
N HIS A 165 -34.86 -0.50 56.98
CA HIS A 165 -36.13 -1.13 57.34
C HIS A 165 -36.58 -2.44 56.65
N VAL A 166 -36.52 -3.49 57.49
CA VAL A 166 -37.25 -4.75 57.43
C VAL A 166 -38.76 -4.49 57.49
N TYR A 167 -39.52 -5.04 56.54
CA TYR A 167 -40.92 -5.41 56.77
C TYR A 167 -41.02 -6.93 56.65
N ARG A 168 -41.47 -7.55 57.75
CA ARG A 168 -41.86 -8.95 57.82
C ARG A 168 -43.33 -8.99 58.26
N GLU A 169 -44.07 -9.85 57.56
CA GLU A 169 -45.47 -10.28 57.72
C GLU A 169 -46.56 -9.38 57.13
#